data_AF-A0A498R6N7-F1
#
_entry.id   AF-A0A498R6N7-F1
#
_cell.length_a   1.000
_cell.length_b   1.000
_cell.length_c   1.000
_cell.angle_alpha   90.00
_cell.angle_beta   90.00
_cell.angle_gamma   90.00
#
_symmetry.space_group_name_H-M   'P 1'
#
loop_
_entity.id
_entity.type
_entity.pdbx_description
1 polymer ?
#
loop_
_entity_poly.entity_id
_entity_poly.type
_entity_poly.pdbx_seq_one_letter_code
_entity_poly.pdbx_strand_id
1 'polypeptide(L)'
;MVIVFRKIGIVQRGVDNPVPLTLFLCAFLGVFIALQRGGIIVDKIARVSITTIITIFLAHHLSMLLHEWTHSTIAWIYGYKASPFDIYYGDWTLLSAWELIDYKSILAEGKGKIVSIIAISPIILGGILYLLGVMLLSKRQIKNNKILWYFLFWFTLSNLGQVLDYIPIRTFTAYHDGLLRGDIGHFIQGLNLSPWIVFIPGTLFVVMGVWEVLKFEVSRAYVVMGVSDLRTRKRLLFLVLAYLFFWYGSSGFHVSFISDVFSCISILAVPVLFYYYNPAREGLEK
;
A
#
# COMPACT_ATOMS: atom_id res chain seq x y z
N MET A 1 2.01 13.87 22.66
CA MET A 1 1.49 13.93 21.26
C MET A 1 0.13 13.25 21.11
N VAL A 2 -0.13 12.10 21.78
CA VAL A 2 -1.45 11.42 21.82
C VAL A 2 -2.58 12.26 22.45
N ILE A 3 -2.26 13.19 23.36
CA ILE A 3 -3.26 14.04 24.04
C ILE A 3 -3.81 15.17 23.14
N VAL A 4 -3.09 15.57 22.09
CA VAL A 4 -3.53 16.67 21.20
C VAL A 4 -4.60 16.19 20.22
N PHE A 5 -4.56 14.92 19.79
CA PHE A 5 -5.57 14.37 18.86
C PHE A 5 -6.92 14.05 19.53
N ARG A 6 -6.94 13.79 20.85
CA ARG A 6 -8.20 13.50 21.57
C ARG A 6 -9.14 14.71 21.69
N LYS A 7 -8.62 15.93 21.54
CA LYS A 7 -9.40 17.17 21.75
C LYS A 7 -10.16 17.67 20.51
N ILE A 8 -10.02 17.01 19.35
CA ILE A 8 -10.62 17.47 18.08
C ILE A 8 -11.97 16.78 17.78
N GLY A 9 -12.51 15.94 18.68
CA GLY A 9 -13.87 15.41 18.52
C GLY A 9 -14.06 14.46 17.33
N ILE A 10 -12.98 13.87 16.80
CA ILE A 10 -13.00 12.84 15.76
C ILE A 10 -12.95 11.48 16.46
N VAL A 11 -13.99 11.11 17.19
CA VAL A 11 -14.19 9.72 17.66
C VAL A 11 -15.65 9.38 17.49
N GLN A 12 -16.03 8.98 16.28
CA GLN A 12 -17.24 8.18 16.06
C GLN A 12 -16.84 6.71 16.05
N ARG A 13 -17.45 5.95 16.96
CA ARG A 13 -17.37 4.50 17.03
C ARG A 13 -18.04 3.90 15.79
N GLY A 14 -17.35 3.02 15.06
CA GLY A 14 -18.03 1.99 14.27
C GLY A 14 -17.50 1.70 12.87
N VAL A 15 -16.70 2.57 12.26
CA VAL A 15 -16.08 2.27 10.96
C VAL A 15 -14.66 2.82 10.97
N ASP A 16 -13.71 1.94 10.72
CA ASP A 16 -12.29 2.22 10.57
C ASP A 16 -12.07 3.21 9.41
N ASN A 17 -12.11 4.51 9.70
CA ASN A 17 -11.75 5.53 8.73
C ASN A 17 -10.23 5.59 8.62
N PRO A 18 -9.61 5.21 7.49
CA PRO A 18 -8.23 5.59 7.24
C PRO A 18 -8.14 7.12 7.19
N VAL A 19 -6.96 7.67 7.48
CA VAL A 19 -6.64 9.10 7.36
C VAL A 19 -7.38 9.69 6.15
N PRO A 20 -8.18 10.77 6.30
CA PRO A 20 -9.09 11.18 5.24
C PRO A 20 -8.27 11.43 3.98
N LEU A 21 -8.62 10.73 2.90
CA LEU A 21 -8.12 10.97 1.54
C LEU A 21 -8.12 12.47 1.23
N THR A 22 -9.03 13.23 1.83
CA THR A 22 -9.10 14.69 1.85
C THR A 22 -7.83 15.37 2.37
N LEU A 23 -7.21 14.93 3.47
CA LEU A 23 -5.94 15.49 3.96
C LEU A 23 -4.77 15.18 3.01
N PHE A 24 -4.74 13.96 2.48
CA PHE A 24 -3.73 13.56 1.49
C PHE A 24 -3.88 14.38 0.19
N LEU A 25 -5.10 14.49 -0.34
CA LEU A 25 -5.44 15.28 -1.52
C LEU A 25 -5.27 16.79 -1.30
N CYS A 26 -5.58 17.33 -0.11
CA CYS A 26 -5.40 18.75 0.21
C CYS A 26 -3.93 19.13 0.36
N ALA A 27 -3.12 18.26 0.99
CA ALA A 27 -1.66 18.43 0.99
C ALA A 27 -1.11 18.37 -0.45
N PHE A 28 -1.68 17.50 -1.29
CA PHE A 28 -1.33 17.37 -2.71
C PHE A 28 -1.70 18.61 -3.54
N LEU A 29 -2.95 19.07 -3.44
CA LEU A 29 -3.47 20.21 -4.19
C LEU A 29 -2.84 21.53 -3.73
N GLY A 30 -2.58 21.69 -2.42
CA GLY A 30 -1.94 22.88 -1.87
C GLY A 30 -0.53 23.09 -2.43
N VAL A 31 0.23 22.00 -2.58
CA VAL A 31 1.55 22.04 -3.24
C VAL A 31 1.39 22.28 -4.75
N PHE A 32 0.40 21.68 -5.40
CA PHE A 32 0.14 21.83 -6.84
C PHE A 32 -0.21 23.28 -7.25
N ILE A 33 -1.11 23.93 -6.50
CA ILE A 33 -1.58 25.30 -6.78
C ILE A 33 -0.47 26.34 -6.55
N ALA A 34 0.38 26.14 -5.54
CA ALA A 34 1.48 27.06 -5.24
C ALA A 34 2.54 27.16 -6.36
N LEU A 35 2.49 26.29 -7.38
CA LEU A 35 3.59 26.08 -8.33
C LEU A 35 3.27 26.42 -9.81
N GLN A 36 2.07 26.88 -10.14
CA GLN A 36 1.64 27.14 -11.53
C GLN A 36 2.10 28.49 -12.16
N ARG A 37 3.02 29.24 -11.57
CA ARG A 37 3.39 30.60 -12.05
C ARG A 37 4.43 30.69 -13.20
N GLY A 38 4.43 29.81 -14.22
CA GLY A 38 5.41 29.92 -15.35
C GLY A 38 5.09 29.15 -16.65
N GLY A 39 4.55 29.84 -17.65
CA GLY A 39 3.78 29.31 -18.81
C GLY A 39 4.43 28.42 -19.89
N ILE A 40 5.54 27.70 -19.66
CA ILE A 40 6.02 26.62 -20.56
C ILE A 40 6.51 25.40 -19.77
N ILE A 41 7.20 25.63 -18.65
CA ILE A 41 7.61 24.58 -17.71
C ILE A 41 6.38 23.97 -16.99
N VAL A 42 5.30 24.75 -16.86
CA VAL A 42 4.02 24.31 -16.28
C VAL A 42 3.44 23.12 -17.04
N ASP A 43 3.54 23.05 -18.37
CA ASP A 43 2.90 21.97 -19.14
C ASP A 43 3.53 20.61 -18.89
N LYS A 44 4.86 20.53 -18.79
CA LYS A 44 5.56 19.26 -18.53
C LYS A 44 5.33 18.79 -17.09
N ILE A 45 5.40 19.71 -16.12
CA ILE A 45 5.17 19.38 -14.70
C ILE A 45 3.70 19.00 -14.46
N ALA A 46 2.76 19.73 -15.05
CA ALA A 46 1.33 19.42 -14.96
C ALA A 46 1.03 18.04 -15.57
N ARG A 47 1.56 17.74 -16.75
CA ARG A 47 1.42 16.41 -17.38
C ARG A 47 1.92 15.28 -16.47
N VAL A 48 3.17 15.37 -15.98
CA VAL A 48 3.73 14.34 -15.10
C VAL A 48 2.88 14.18 -13.83
N SER A 49 2.43 15.29 -13.24
CA SER A 49 1.63 15.25 -12.01
C SER A 49 0.25 14.62 -12.25
N ILE A 50 -0.45 15.01 -13.32
CA ILE A 50 -1.75 14.44 -13.70
C ILE A 50 -1.62 12.96 -14.01
N THR A 51 -0.63 12.58 -14.83
CA THR A 51 -0.36 11.18 -15.12
C THR A 51 -0.11 10.41 -13.83
N THR A 52 0.67 10.97 -12.90
CA THR A 52 0.96 10.33 -11.61
C THR A 52 -0.30 10.08 -10.79
N ILE A 53 -1.16 11.08 -10.64
CA ILE A 53 -2.41 10.94 -9.88
C ILE A 53 -3.30 9.87 -10.50
N ILE A 54 -3.50 9.92 -11.82
CA ILE A 54 -4.34 8.93 -12.53
C ILE A 54 -3.76 7.53 -12.39
N THR A 55 -2.45 7.36 -12.60
CA THR A 55 -1.82 6.03 -12.52
C THR A 55 -1.81 5.49 -11.10
N ILE A 56 -1.59 6.33 -10.07
CA ILE A 56 -1.69 5.90 -8.67
C ILE A 56 -3.12 5.44 -8.38
N PHE A 57 -4.11 6.24 -8.77
CA PHE A 57 -5.51 5.92 -8.55
C PHE A 57 -5.89 4.58 -9.18
N LEU A 58 -5.64 4.41 -10.48
CA LEU A 58 -5.94 3.18 -11.20
C LEU A 58 -5.15 1.97 -10.65
N ALA A 59 -3.86 2.16 -10.35
CA ALA A 59 -3.01 1.11 -9.80
C ALA A 59 -3.51 0.63 -8.43
N HIS A 60 -3.82 1.57 -7.54
CA HIS A 60 -4.34 1.27 -6.21
C HIS A 60 -5.67 0.54 -6.29
N HIS A 61 -6.61 1.04 -7.11
CA HIS A 61 -7.94 0.44 -7.26
C HIS A 61 -7.85 -0.98 -7.80
N LEU A 62 -7.04 -1.20 -8.83
CA LEU A 62 -6.83 -2.55 -9.37
C LEU A 62 -6.19 -3.48 -8.32
N SER A 63 -5.19 -2.98 -7.58
CA SER A 63 -4.53 -3.75 -6.51
C SER A 63 -5.52 -4.14 -5.40
N MET A 64 -6.38 -3.21 -4.98
CA MET A 64 -7.41 -3.46 -3.97
C MET A 64 -8.48 -4.46 -4.47
N LEU A 65 -8.97 -4.30 -5.70
CA LEU A 65 -9.96 -5.24 -6.26
C LEU A 65 -9.39 -6.65 -6.38
N LEU A 66 -8.15 -6.79 -6.83
CA LEU A 66 -7.49 -8.10 -6.89
C LEU A 66 -7.32 -8.72 -5.51
N HIS A 67 -7.08 -7.90 -4.47
CA HIS A 67 -7.01 -8.35 -3.08
C HIS A 67 -8.35 -8.94 -2.64
N GLU A 68 -9.44 -8.18 -2.73
CA GLU A 68 -10.77 -8.60 -2.28
C GLU A 68 -11.37 -9.73 -3.13
N TRP A 69 -11.12 -9.73 -4.45
CA TRP A 69 -11.51 -10.84 -5.31
C TRP A 69 -10.73 -12.11 -5.00
N THR A 70 -9.50 -12.02 -4.49
CA THR A 70 -8.74 -13.21 -4.10
C THR A 70 -9.36 -13.88 -2.89
N HIS A 71 -9.70 -13.11 -1.84
CA HIS A 71 -10.47 -13.63 -0.70
C HIS A 71 -11.74 -14.34 -1.18
N SER A 72 -12.53 -13.64 -2.00
CA SER A 72 -13.83 -14.12 -2.45
C SER A 72 -13.74 -15.33 -3.40
N THR A 73 -12.70 -15.39 -4.23
CA THR A 73 -12.46 -16.52 -5.14
C THR A 73 -12.11 -17.77 -4.35
N ILE A 74 -11.20 -17.67 -3.37
CA ILE A 74 -10.86 -18.83 -2.55
C ILE A 74 -12.07 -19.27 -1.72
N ALA A 75 -12.84 -18.35 -1.15
CA ALA A 75 -14.05 -18.68 -0.41
C ALA A 75 -15.11 -19.36 -1.29
N TRP A 76 -15.30 -18.89 -2.52
CA TRP A 76 -16.18 -19.54 -3.50
C TRP A 76 -15.73 -20.96 -3.85
N ILE A 77 -14.43 -21.19 -4.06
CA ILE A 77 -13.87 -22.53 -4.30
C ILE A 77 -14.19 -23.50 -3.15
N TYR A 78 -14.17 -23.02 -1.90
CA TYR A 78 -14.53 -23.83 -0.73
C TYR A 78 -16.03 -23.85 -0.40
N GLY A 79 -16.88 -23.21 -1.21
CA GLY A 79 -18.33 -23.20 -1.03
C GLY A 79 -18.86 -22.23 0.02
N TYR A 80 -18.05 -21.25 0.45
CA TYR A 80 -18.43 -20.20 1.43
C TYR A 80 -18.95 -18.90 0.80
N LYS A 81 -18.88 -18.79 -0.53
CA LYS A 81 -19.54 -17.74 -1.29
C LYS A 81 -20.24 -18.33 -2.51
N ALA A 82 -21.31 -17.69 -2.95
CA ALA A 82 -22.03 -18.08 -4.16
C ALA A 82 -21.27 -17.69 -5.45
N SER A 83 -20.49 -16.61 -5.40
CA SER A 83 -19.75 -16.07 -6.54
C SER A 83 -18.44 -15.41 -6.09
N PRO A 84 -17.35 -15.50 -6.88
CA PRO A 84 -16.09 -14.82 -6.59
C PRO A 84 -16.18 -13.29 -6.70
N PHE A 85 -17.20 -12.76 -7.38
CA PHE A 85 -17.40 -11.31 -7.59
C PHE A 85 -18.40 -10.68 -6.61
N ASP A 86 -18.96 -11.49 -5.70
CA ASP A 86 -19.94 -11.07 -4.70
C ASP A 86 -19.25 -10.36 -3.51
N ILE A 87 -18.51 -9.30 -3.83
CA ILE A 87 -17.91 -8.40 -2.84
C ILE A 87 -18.74 -7.14 -2.72
N TYR A 88 -18.63 -6.46 -1.59
CA TYR A 88 -19.09 -5.10 -1.52
C TYR A 88 -17.97 -4.19 -2.03
N TYR A 89 -18.27 -3.43 -3.07
CA TYR A 89 -17.29 -2.58 -3.75
C TYR A 89 -17.03 -1.26 -3.01
N GLY A 90 -17.80 -0.91 -1.99
CA GLY A 90 -17.62 0.38 -1.32
C GLY A 90 -18.21 1.55 -2.09
N ASP A 91 -17.68 2.73 -1.78
CA ASP A 91 -17.89 3.93 -2.58
C ASP A 91 -16.95 3.99 -3.79
N TRP A 92 -17.01 5.08 -4.55
CA TRP A 92 -16.18 5.27 -5.75
C TRP A 92 -14.67 5.27 -5.48
N THR A 93 -14.24 5.40 -4.22
CA THR A 93 -12.83 5.34 -3.83
C THR A 93 -12.32 3.92 -3.60
N LEU A 94 -13.24 2.94 -3.52
CA LEU A 94 -12.99 1.54 -3.16
C LEU A 94 -12.22 1.36 -1.83
N LEU A 95 -12.07 2.41 -1.01
CA LEU A 95 -11.38 2.33 0.29
C LEU A 95 -12.15 1.48 1.30
N SER A 96 -13.44 1.25 1.04
CA SER A 96 -14.36 0.47 1.85
C SER A 96 -14.79 -0.84 1.17
N ALA A 97 -14.03 -1.30 0.17
CA ALA A 97 -14.27 -2.61 -0.41
C ALA A 97 -13.98 -3.72 0.61
N TRP A 98 -14.83 -4.76 0.64
CA TRP A 98 -14.73 -5.89 1.58
C TRP A 98 -15.37 -7.14 0.98
N GLU A 99 -14.80 -8.28 1.33
CA GLU A 99 -15.06 -9.59 0.77
C GLU A 99 -16.38 -10.24 1.27
N LEU A 100 -16.98 -9.70 2.33
CA LEU A 100 -18.23 -10.20 2.94
C LEU A 100 -18.17 -11.70 3.36
N ILE A 101 -17.05 -12.15 3.93
CA ILE A 101 -16.89 -13.53 4.41
C ILE A 101 -17.17 -13.61 5.92
N ASP A 102 -18.04 -14.53 6.33
CA ASP A 102 -18.26 -14.83 7.75
C ASP A 102 -17.21 -15.81 8.29
N TYR A 103 -16.00 -15.30 8.54
CA TYR A 103 -14.91 -16.10 9.11
C TYR A 103 -15.26 -16.75 10.45
N LYS A 104 -16.15 -16.14 11.24
CA LYS A 104 -16.55 -16.65 12.55
C LYS A 104 -17.33 -17.96 12.40
N SER A 105 -18.27 -18.03 11.45
CA SER A 105 -19.00 -19.26 11.16
C SER A 105 -18.05 -20.38 10.71
N ILE A 106 -17.11 -20.08 9.80
CA ILE A 106 -16.15 -21.08 9.29
C ILE A 106 -15.24 -21.60 10.42
N LEU A 107 -14.80 -20.72 11.32
CA LEU A 107 -14.04 -21.12 12.51
C LEU A 107 -14.87 -21.99 13.47
N ALA A 108 -16.15 -21.66 13.68
CA ALA A 108 -17.05 -22.43 14.54
C ALA A 108 -17.31 -23.85 14.00
N GLU A 109 -17.23 -24.05 12.68
CA GLU A 109 -17.24 -25.37 12.03
C GLU A 109 -15.93 -26.17 12.20
N GLY A 110 -14.92 -25.62 12.88
CA GLY A 110 -13.61 -26.25 13.06
C GLY A 110 -12.71 -26.18 11.82
N LYS A 111 -13.04 -25.35 10.83
CA LYS A 111 -12.34 -25.27 9.54
C LYS A 111 -11.31 -24.14 9.48
N GLY A 112 -10.52 -24.00 10.56
CA GLY A 112 -9.49 -22.96 10.69
C GLY A 112 -8.46 -22.94 9.54
N LYS A 113 -8.12 -24.10 8.98
CA LYS A 113 -7.24 -24.17 7.81
C LYS A 113 -7.82 -23.46 6.58
N ILE A 114 -9.13 -23.58 6.33
CA ILE A 114 -9.79 -22.92 5.20
C ILE A 114 -9.78 -21.40 5.40
N VAL A 115 -10.14 -20.94 6.60
CA VAL A 115 -10.04 -19.52 6.98
C VAL A 115 -8.63 -18.99 6.74
N SER A 116 -7.63 -19.78 7.10
CA SER A 116 -6.24 -19.39 6.94
C SER A 116 -5.85 -19.24 5.48
N ILE A 117 -6.27 -20.19 4.62
CA ILE A 117 -5.99 -20.13 3.18
C ILE A 117 -6.69 -18.91 2.57
N ILE A 118 -7.98 -18.71 2.84
CA ILE A 118 -8.73 -17.54 2.38
C ILE A 118 -7.98 -16.26 2.77
N ALA A 119 -7.67 -16.12 4.05
CA ALA A 119 -7.16 -14.87 4.61
C ALA A 119 -5.74 -14.52 4.13
N ILE A 120 -4.84 -15.49 3.93
CA ILE A 120 -3.45 -15.22 3.53
C ILE A 120 -3.28 -15.07 2.02
N SER A 121 -4.19 -15.62 1.22
CA SER A 121 -4.05 -15.68 -0.24
C SER A 121 -3.86 -14.33 -0.92
N PRO A 122 -4.59 -13.25 -0.56
CA PRO A 122 -4.39 -11.94 -1.19
C PRO A 122 -3.01 -11.35 -0.93
N ILE A 123 -2.46 -11.54 0.27
CA ILE A 123 -1.14 -11.03 0.63
C ILE A 123 -0.04 -11.77 -0.14
N ILE A 124 -0.20 -13.09 -0.31
CA ILE A 124 0.68 -13.89 -1.17
C ILE A 124 0.59 -13.41 -2.62
N LEU A 125 -0.63 -13.19 -3.13
CA LEU A 125 -0.83 -12.67 -4.48
C LEU A 125 -0.17 -11.30 -4.63
N GLY A 126 -0.32 -10.39 -3.68
CA GLY A 126 0.35 -9.08 -3.67
C GLY A 126 1.87 -9.22 -3.75
N GLY A 127 2.46 -10.12 -2.96
CA GLY A 127 3.89 -10.44 -3.06
C GLY A 127 4.31 -10.94 -4.44
N ILE A 128 3.53 -11.84 -5.04
CA ILE A 128 3.77 -12.36 -6.41
C ILE A 128 3.66 -11.24 -7.45
N LEU A 129 2.60 -10.43 -7.39
CA LEU A 129 2.36 -9.33 -8.32
C LEU A 129 3.44 -8.25 -8.21
N TYR A 130 3.96 -7.99 -7.01
CA TYR A 130 5.13 -7.14 -6.81
C TYR A 130 6.35 -7.69 -7.56
N LEU A 131 6.69 -8.97 -7.37
CA LEU A 131 7.85 -9.59 -8.02
C LEU A 131 7.70 -9.59 -9.55
N LEU A 132 6.53 -9.96 -10.05
CA LEU A 132 6.21 -9.89 -11.48
C LEU A 132 6.31 -8.47 -12.00
N GLY A 133 5.85 -7.48 -11.23
CA GLY A 133 5.97 -6.06 -11.52
C GLY A 133 7.43 -5.63 -11.75
N VAL A 134 8.31 -5.93 -10.80
CA VAL A 134 9.76 -5.64 -10.92
C VAL A 134 10.37 -6.32 -12.17
N MET A 135 10.01 -7.58 -12.44
CA MET A 135 10.45 -8.30 -13.63
C MET A 135 9.97 -7.64 -14.93
N LEU A 136 8.71 -7.18 -14.97
CA LEU A 136 8.10 -6.53 -16.13
C LEU A 136 8.68 -5.13 -16.38
N LEU A 137 8.91 -4.34 -15.33
CA LEU A 137 9.51 -3.00 -15.42
C LEU A 137 10.92 -3.03 -16.03
N SER A 138 11.59 -4.18 -15.97
CA SER A 138 12.91 -4.41 -16.55
C SER A 138 12.88 -4.66 -18.07
N LYS A 139 11.73 -5.06 -18.64
CA LYS A 139 11.59 -5.42 -20.06
C LYS A 139 11.61 -4.19 -20.98
N ARG A 140 12.31 -4.31 -22.12
CA ARG A 140 12.46 -3.22 -23.11
C ARG A 140 11.12 -2.78 -23.70
N GLN A 141 10.22 -3.73 -23.97
CA GLN A 141 8.90 -3.49 -24.53
C GLN A 141 8.07 -2.58 -23.61
N ILE A 142 8.12 -2.83 -22.30
CA ILE A 142 7.43 -2.01 -21.30
C ILE A 142 8.08 -0.62 -21.21
N LYS A 143 9.41 -0.55 -21.16
CA LYS A 143 10.16 0.74 -21.12
C LYS A 143 9.87 1.66 -22.32
N ASN A 144 9.54 1.11 -23.48
CA ASN A 144 9.18 1.89 -24.67
C ASN A 144 7.80 2.55 -24.57
N ASN A 145 6.89 2.00 -23.74
CA ASN A 145 5.57 2.59 -23.47
C ASN A 145 5.56 3.23 -22.08
N LYS A 146 5.87 4.53 -22.02
CA LYS A 146 6.04 5.29 -20.77
C LYS A 146 4.81 5.25 -19.86
N ILE A 147 3.59 5.33 -20.43
CA ILE A 147 2.35 5.32 -19.64
C ILE A 147 2.15 3.94 -19.01
N LEU A 148 2.30 2.87 -19.79
CA LEU A 148 2.18 1.50 -19.28
C LEU A 148 3.25 1.21 -18.23
N TRP A 149 4.51 1.60 -18.49
CA TRP A 149 5.60 1.44 -17.52
C TRP A 149 5.26 2.15 -16.20
N TYR A 150 4.77 3.38 -16.26
CA TYR A 150 4.47 4.18 -15.08
C TYR A 150 3.24 3.67 -14.31
N PHE A 151 2.21 3.20 -15.01
CA PHE A 151 1.11 2.47 -14.39
C PHE A 151 1.61 1.21 -13.66
N LEU A 152 2.43 0.38 -14.32
CA LEU A 152 3.02 -0.81 -13.71
C LEU A 152 3.93 -0.48 -12.53
N PHE A 153 4.63 0.65 -12.56
CA PHE A 153 5.45 1.12 -11.44
C PHE A 153 4.60 1.39 -10.21
N TRP A 154 3.51 2.15 -10.34
CA TRP A 154 2.58 2.40 -9.23
C TRP A 154 1.80 1.15 -8.81
N PHE A 155 1.47 0.26 -9.74
CA PHE A 155 0.85 -1.03 -9.42
C PHE A 155 1.79 -1.92 -8.61
N THR A 156 3.06 -2.02 -9.01
CA THR A 156 4.11 -2.73 -8.27
C THR A 156 4.27 -2.16 -6.86
N LEU A 157 4.32 -0.83 -6.74
CA LEU A 157 4.37 -0.13 -5.45
C LEU A 157 3.13 -0.39 -4.58
N SER A 158 1.94 -0.46 -5.18
CA SER A 158 0.69 -0.70 -4.44
C SER A 158 0.68 -2.11 -3.85
N ASN A 159 1.11 -3.10 -4.62
CA ASN A 159 1.22 -4.47 -4.16
C ASN A 159 2.28 -4.64 -3.05
N LEU A 160 3.45 -3.99 -3.18
CA LEU A 160 4.43 -3.93 -2.09
C LEU A 160 3.87 -3.21 -0.86
N GLY A 161 3.13 -2.13 -1.09
CA GLY A 161 2.45 -1.35 -0.06
C GLY A 161 1.45 -2.17 0.75
N GLN A 162 0.64 -3.00 0.10
CA GLN A 162 -0.24 -3.94 0.79
C GLN A 162 0.55 -4.93 1.65
N VAL A 163 1.64 -5.51 1.15
CA VAL A 163 2.46 -6.43 1.97
C VAL A 163 3.10 -5.70 3.16
N LEU A 164 3.53 -4.44 2.98
CA LEU A 164 4.02 -3.56 4.06
C LEU A 164 2.92 -3.29 5.11
N ASP A 165 1.72 -2.93 4.67
CA ASP A 165 0.55 -2.68 5.52
C ASP A 165 0.18 -3.93 6.32
N TYR A 166 -0.04 -5.06 5.66
CA TYR A 166 -0.54 -6.25 6.33
C TYR A 166 0.50 -6.91 7.24
N ILE A 167 1.78 -6.96 6.84
CA ILE A 167 2.79 -7.70 7.60
C ILE A 167 3.49 -6.81 8.65
N PRO A 168 4.47 -5.95 8.31
CA PRO A 168 5.14 -5.12 9.32
C PRO A 168 4.20 -4.28 10.19
N ILE A 169 3.11 -3.75 9.62
CA ILE A 169 2.26 -2.80 10.35
C ILE A 169 1.15 -3.52 11.13
N ARG A 170 0.44 -4.48 10.52
CA ARG A 170 -0.80 -5.06 11.09
C ARG A 170 -0.70 -6.51 11.57
N THR A 171 0.47 -7.16 11.57
CA THR A 171 0.57 -8.56 12.07
C THR A 171 0.13 -8.72 13.53
N PHE A 172 0.34 -7.70 14.37
CA PHE A 172 -0.02 -7.70 15.78
C PHE A 172 -1.35 -6.99 16.05
N THR A 173 -2.35 -7.21 15.19
CA THR A 173 -3.72 -6.73 15.42
C THR A 173 -4.26 -7.32 16.72
N ALA A 174 -4.91 -6.47 17.53
CA ALA A 174 -5.47 -6.90 18.80
C ALA A 174 -6.68 -7.82 18.59
N TYR A 175 -6.92 -8.69 19.57
CA TYR A 175 -8.19 -9.41 19.67
C TYR A 175 -9.33 -8.43 19.90
N HIS A 176 -10.41 -8.56 19.13
CA HIS A 176 -11.68 -7.93 19.41
C HIS A 176 -12.75 -9.01 19.42
N ASP A 177 -13.56 -9.07 20.49
CA ASP A 177 -14.58 -10.12 20.68
C ASP A 177 -14.03 -11.56 20.59
N GLY A 178 -12.77 -11.78 20.99
CA GLY A 178 -12.13 -13.10 20.96
C GLY A 178 -11.64 -13.57 19.59
N LEU A 179 -11.72 -12.72 18.55
CA LEU A 179 -11.15 -13.00 17.23
C LEU A 179 -9.99 -12.06 16.92
N LEU A 180 -8.95 -12.58 16.26
CA LEU A 180 -7.92 -11.74 15.66
C LEU A 180 -8.53 -11.04 14.44
N ARG A 181 -8.32 -9.73 14.30
CA ARG A 181 -8.86 -8.96 13.18
C ARG A 181 -7.90 -8.93 11.99
N GLY A 182 -8.49 -8.88 10.79
CA GLY A 182 -7.81 -8.74 9.51
C GLY A 182 -7.17 -10.02 9.01
N ASP A 183 -6.70 -9.96 7.77
CA ASP A 183 -6.18 -11.09 6.99
C ASP A 183 -5.12 -11.91 7.74
N ILE A 184 -4.07 -11.24 8.23
CA ILE A 184 -3.01 -11.92 9.00
C ILE A 184 -3.54 -12.48 10.32
N GLY A 185 -4.49 -11.78 10.96
CA GLY A 185 -5.13 -12.24 12.18
C GLY A 185 -5.89 -13.55 11.98
N HIS A 186 -6.75 -13.62 10.97
CA HIS A 186 -7.49 -14.83 10.61
C HIS A 186 -6.56 -15.98 10.19
N PHE A 187 -5.47 -15.68 9.47
CA PHE A 187 -4.45 -16.67 9.13
C PHE A 187 -3.76 -17.28 10.37
N ILE A 188 -3.32 -16.42 11.29
CA ILE A 188 -2.65 -16.84 12.52
C ILE A 188 -3.61 -17.66 13.39
N GLN A 189 -4.86 -17.18 13.55
CA GLN A 189 -5.88 -17.83 14.35
C GLN A 189 -6.24 -19.21 13.80
N GLY A 190 -6.49 -19.31 12.48
CA GLY A 190 -6.95 -20.54 11.87
C GLY A 190 -5.89 -21.66 11.86
N LEU A 191 -4.60 -21.33 11.92
CA LEU A 191 -3.50 -22.29 12.06
C LEU A 191 -2.92 -22.39 13.48
N ASN A 192 -3.42 -21.60 14.44
CA ASN A 192 -2.87 -21.49 15.79
C ASN A 192 -1.35 -21.22 15.79
N LEU A 193 -0.90 -20.27 14.96
CA LEU A 193 0.50 -19.90 14.81
C LEU A 193 0.90 -18.78 15.76
N SER A 194 2.20 -18.61 15.95
CA SER A 194 2.74 -17.37 16.53
C SER A 194 2.80 -16.27 15.46
N PRO A 195 2.39 -15.02 15.76
CA PRO A 195 2.49 -13.91 14.80
C PRO A 195 3.92 -13.67 14.27
N TRP A 196 4.94 -14.01 15.07
CA TRP A 196 6.35 -13.87 14.69
C TRP A 196 6.74 -14.65 13.45
N ILE A 197 6.07 -15.78 13.18
CA ILE A 197 6.33 -16.63 12.01
C ILE A 197 6.00 -15.89 10.70
N VAL A 198 5.01 -14.99 10.72
CA VAL A 198 4.67 -14.15 9.56
C VAL A 198 5.50 -12.87 9.58
N PHE A 199 5.58 -12.23 10.75
CA PHE A 199 6.21 -10.92 10.90
C PHE A 199 7.67 -10.90 10.45
N ILE A 200 8.50 -11.85 10.91
CA ILE A 200 9.95 -11.83 10.62
C ILE A 200 10.24 -12.01 9.13
N PRO A 201 9.84 -13.11 8.47
CA PRO A 201 10.16 -13.31 7.05
C PRO A 201 9.47 -12.28 6.15
N GLY A 202 8.21 -11.91 6.44
CA GLY A 202 7.52 -10.93 5.63
C GLY A 202 8.08 -9.51 5.79
N THR A 203 8.55 -9.13 6.98
CA THR A 203 9.26 -7.85 7.15
C THR A 203 10.58 -7.84 6.40
N LEU A 204 11.34 -8.95 6.41
CA LEU A 204 12.54 -9.06 5.60
C LEU A 204 12.24 -8.90 4.10
N PHE A 205 11.17 -9.54 3.62
CA PHE A 205 10.70 -9.38 2.24
C PHE A 205 10.37 -7.92 1.91
N VAL A 206 9.64 -7.23 2.78
CA VAL A 206 9.31 -5.80 2.60
C VAL A 206 10.56 -4.93 2.59
N VAL A 207 11.52 -5.16 3.49
CA VAL A 207 12.78 -4.41 3.53
C VAL A 207 13.57 -4.58 2.22
N MET A 208 13.69 -5.81 1.74
CA MET A 208 14.34 -6.09 0.45
C MET A 208 13.59 -5.41 -0.70
N GLY A 209 12.26 -5.47 -0.70
CA GLY A 209 11.46 -4.88 -1.76
C GLY A 209 11.51 -3.35 -1.80
N VAL A 210 11.49 -2.72 -0.62
CA VAL A 210 11.69 -1.27 -0.46
C VAL A 210 13.09 -0.88 -0.96
N TRP A 211 14.12 -1.64 -0.58
CA TRP A 211 15.48 -1.39 -1.04
C TRP A 211 15.60 -1.46 -2.56
N GLU A 212 15.04 -2.51 -3.20
CA GLU A 212 15.01 -2.66 -4.65
C GLU A 212 14.32 -1.46 -5.34
N VAL A 213 13.15 -1.07 -4.83
CA VAL A 213 12.39 0.07 -5.36
C VAL A 213 13.18 1.36 -5.26
N LEU A 214 13.71 1.68 -4.08
CA LEU A 214 14.42 2.94 -3.84
C LEU A 214 15.76 3.00 -4.57
N LYS A 215 16.49 1.88 -4.65
CA LYS A 215 17.81 1.83 -5.26
C LYS A 215 17.76 1.77 -6.79
N PHE A 216 16.80 1.04 -7.36
CA PHE A 216 16.80 0.76 -8.81
C PHE A 216 15.57 1.34 -9.52
N GLU A 217 14.37 1.09 -9.02
CA GLU A 217 13.14 1.43 -9.77
C GLU A 217 12.83 2.93 -9.75
N VAL A 218 13.14 3.65 -8.67
CA VAL A 218 12.99 5.12 -8.61
C VAL A 218 13.94 5.79 -9.62
N SER A 219 15.22 5.39 -9.66
CA SER A 219 16.17 5.94 -10.63
C SER A 219 15.79 5.56 -12.07
N ARG A 220 15.25 4.35 -12.29
CA ARG A 220 14.70 3.93 -13.58
C ARG A 220 13.49 4.76 -13.99
N ALA A 221 12.61 5.11 -13.06
CA ALA A 221 11.48 6.01 -13.30
C ALA A 221 11.95 7.38 -13.80
N TYR A 222 13.04 7.93 -13.25
CA TYR A 222 13.62 9.19 -13.74
C TYR A 222 14.02 9.11 -15.21
N VAL A 223 14.64 8.00 -15.61
CA VAL A 223 15.11 7.80 -16.98
C VAL A 223 13.94 7.59 -17.94
N VAL A 224 13.04 6.64 -17.64
CA VAL A 224 11.91 6.29 -18.53
C VAL A 224 10.96 7.48 -18.72
N MET A 225 10.69 8.22 -17.65
CA MET A 225 9.81 9.40 -17.70
C MET A 225 10.52 10.67 -18.21
N GLY A 226 11.83 10.62 -18.47
CA GLY A 226 12.60 11.77 -18.95
C GLY A 226 12.61 12.93 -17.96
N VAL A 227 12.73 12.60 -16.67
CA VAL A 227 12.83 13.55 -15.55
C VAL A 227 14.30 13.85 -15.28
N SER A 228 14.78 14.95 -15.85
CA SER A 228 16.14 15.43 -15.69
C SER A 228 16.29 16.44 -14.56
N ASP A 229 15.23 17.15 -14.20
CA ASP A 229 15.30 18.23 -13.21
C ASP A 229 15.30 17.69 -11.78
N LEU A 230 16.26 18.17 -10.98
CA LEU A 230 16.44 17.73 -9.60
C LEU A 230 15.19 17.92 -8.73
N ARG A 231 14.41 18.98 -9.00
CA ARG A 231 13.20 19.30 -8.25
C ARG A 231 12.12 18.24 -8.45
N THR A 232 11.85 17.82 -9.69
CA THR A 232 10.86 16.78 -9.99
C THR A 232 11.34 15.41 -9.54
N ARG A 233 12.64 15.10 -9.64
CA ARG A 233 13.19 13.86 -9.05
C ARG A 233 12.94 13.76 -7.54
N LYS A 234 13.22 14.84 -6.81
CA LYS A 234 12.92 14.94 -5.37
C LYS A 234 11.43 14.78 -5.09
N ARG A 235 10.56 15.41 -5.88
CA ARG A 235 9.10 15.26 -5.72
C ARG A 235 8.64 13.81 -5.94
N LEU A 236 9.14 13.15 -6.97
CA LEU A 236 8.80 11.76 -7.25
C LEU A 236 9.30 10.84 -6.13
N LEU A 237 10.53 11.03 -5.64
CA LEU A 237 11.04 10.28 -4.49
C LEU A 237 10.17 10.49 -3.25
N PHE A 238 9.88 11.75 -2.91
CA PHE A 238 9.00 12.07 -1.79
C PHE A 238 7.64 11.40 -1.94
N LEU A 239 7.08 11.41 -3.15
CA LEU A 239 5.79 10.79 -3.41
C LEU A 239 5.82 9.27 -3.24
N VAL A 240 6.86 8.60 -3.73
CA VAL A 240 7.05 7.15 -3.51
C VAL A 240 7.15 6.84 -2.02
N LEU A 241 7.93 7.63 -1.27
CA LEU A 241 8.06 7.46 0.17
C LEU A 241 6.75 7.74 0.92
N ALA A 242 6.05 8.82 0.57
CA ALA A 242 4.74 9.12 1.15
C ALA A 242 3.72 8.01 0.81
N TYR A 243 3.73 7.50 -0.41
CA TYR A 243 2.81 6.43 -0.81
C TYR A 243 3.09 5.13 -0.04
N LEU A 244 4.34 4.72 0.13
CA LEU A 244 4.64 3.51 0.91
C LEU A 244 4.47 3.72 2.42
N PHE A 245 5.14 4.72 2.98
CA PHE A 245 5.32 4.84 4.43
C PHE A 245 4.28 5.72 5.11
N PHE A 246 3.68 6.66 4.40
CA PHE A 246 2.59 7.48 4.95
C PHE A 246 1.23 6.84 4.65
N TRP A 247 0.94 6.50 3.40
CA TRP A 247 -0.35 5.89 3.03
C TRP A 247 -0.49 4.47 3.57
N TYR A 248 0.30 3.50 3.09
CA TYR A 248 0.22 2.13 3.62
C TYR A 248 0.79 2.00 5.03
N GLY A 249 1.82 2.77 5.37
CA GLY A 249 2.41 2.71 6.71
C GLY A 249 1.52 3.23 7.85
N SER A 250 0.52 4.07 7.57
CA SER A 250 -0.37 4.63 8.61
C SER A 250 -1.57 3.75 8.96
N SER A 251 -1.77 2.64 8.26
CA SER A 251 -2.92 1.73 8.43
C SER A 251 -2.99 1.06 9.81
N GLY A 252 -1.88 1.04 10.56
CA GLY A 252 -1.80 0.45 11.89
C GLY A 252 -2.36 1.34 13.00
N PHE A 253 -2.65 2.61 12.70
CA PHE A 253 -3.19 3.51 13.71
C PHE A 253 -4.56 3.03 14.21
N HIS A 254 -4.72 3.05 15.54
CA HIS A 254 -5.93 2.62 16.25
C HIS A 254 -6.24 1.13 16.19
N VAL A 255 -5.33 0.32 15.65
CA VAL A 255 -5.49 -1.15 15.55
C VAL A 255 -4.98 -1.84 16.81
N SER A 256 -3.77 -1.51 17.24
CA SER A 256 -3.16 -1.98 18.49
C SER A 256 -2.00 -1.07 18.88
N PHE A 257 -1.53 -1.14 20.13
CA PHE A 257 -0.37 -0.35 20.56
C PHE A 257 0.88 -0.67 19.72
N ILE A 258 1.10 -1.94 19.37
CA ILE A 258 2.27 -2.35 18.58
C ILE A 258 2.14 -1.81 17.14
N SER A 259 0.96 -1.92 16.54
CA SER A 259 0.69 -1.36 15.21
C SER A 259 0.81 0.16 15.18
N ASP A 260 0.35 0.87 16.21
CA ASP A 260 0.55 2.33 16.35
C ASP A 260 2.04 2.69 16.35
N VAL A 261 2.86 1.94 17.08
CA VAL A 261 4.32 2.14 17.12
C VAL A 261 4.94 1.90 15.76
N PHE A 262 4.58 0.83 15.06
CA PHE A 262 5.10 0.56 13.73
C PHE A 262 4.65 1.59 12.69
N SER A 263 3.42 2.09 12.77
CA SER A 263 2.96 3.20 11.93
C SER A 263 3.73 4.49 12.18
N CYS A 264 4.02 4.83 13.43
CA CYS A 264 4.90 5.95 13.77
C CYS A 264 6.31 5.77 13.18
N ILE A 265 6.92 4.58 13.35
CA ILE A 265 8.24 4.27 12.79
C ILE A 265 8.24 4.41 11.27
N SER A 266 7.20 3.89 10.60
CA SER A 266 7.01 3.98 9.15
C SER A 266 7.02 5.44 8.69
N ILE A 267 6.20 6.30 9.30
CA ILE A 267 6.15 7.74 8.97
C ILE A 267 7.50 8.43 9.23
N LEU A 268 8.16 8.12 10.34
CA LEU A 268 9.47 8.69 10.67
C LEU A 268 10.59 8.22 9.71
N ALA A 269 10.41 7.09 9.01
CA ALA A 269 11.36 6.63 8.01
C ALA A 269 11.38 7.55 6.77
N VAL A 270 10.30 8.27 6.45
CA VAL A 270 10.21 9.16 5.27
C VAL A 270 11.34 10.19 5.22
N PRO A 271 11.55 11.06 6.24
CA PRO A 271 12.64 12.05 6.18
C PRO A 271 14.03 11.40 6.15
N VAL A 272 14.24 10.28 6.84
CA VAL A 272 15.52 9.56 6.88
C VAL A 272 15.85 9.00 5.50
N LEU A 273 14.91 8.28 4.88
CA LEU A 273 15.09 7.68 3.55
C LEU A 273 15.18 8.76 2.46
N PHE A 274 14.40 9.84 2.58
CA PHE A 274 14.48 10.98 1.65
C PHE A 274 15.86 11.63 1.67
N TYR A 275 16.47 11.77 2.86
CA TYR A 275 17.82 12.29 3.02
C TYR A 275 18.86 11.35 2.40
N TYR A 276 18.75 10.04 2.66
CA TYR A 276 19.71 9.04 2.21
C TYR A 276 19.68 8.85 0.68
N TYR A 277 18.50 8.65 0.10
CA TYR A 277 18.28 8.42 -1.33
C TYR A 277 18.12 9.72 -2.14
N ASN A 278 18.59 10.85 -1.61
CA ASN A 278 18.42 12.15 -2.25
C ASN A 278 19.12 12.18 -3.62
N PRO A 279 18.40 12.45 -4.73
CA PRO A 279 18.96 12.44 -6.08
C PRO A 279 20.05 13.51 -6.31
N ALA A 280 20.21 14.48 -5.41
CA ALA A 280 21.32 15.42 -5.46
C ALA A 280 22.69 14.76 -5.24
N ARG A 281 22.73 13.55 -4.65
CA ARG A 281 23.95 12.81 -4.32
C ARG A 281 24.44 11.90 -5.44
N GLU A 282 23.56 11.49 -6.37
CA GLU A 282 23.91 10.60 -7.49
C GLU A 282 24.97 11.21 -8.44
N GLY A 283 25.17 12.53 -8.41
CA GLY A 283 26.21 13.23 -9.19
C GLY A 283 27.59 13.30 -8.53
N LEU A 284 27.74 12.86 -7.27
CA LEU A 284 29.00 12.88 -6.53
C LEU A 284 29.79 11.56 -6.62
N GLU A 285 29.19 10.52 -7.20
CA GLU A 285 29.77 9.17 -7.33
C GLU A 285 30.16 8.83 -8.80
N LYS A 286 30.32 9.84 -9.65
CA LYS A 286 30.85 9.65 -11.02
C LYS A 286 32.34 9.92 -11.09
#